data_AF-A0A9Q4L8L9-F1
#
_entry.id   AF-A0A9Q4L8L9-F1
#
_cell.length_a   1.000
_cell.length_b   1.000
_cell.length_c   1.000
_cell.angle_alpha   90.00
_cell.angle_beta   90.00
_cell.angle_gamma   90.00
#
_symmetry.space_group_name_H-M   'P 1'
#
loop_
_entity.id
_entity.type
_entity.pdbx_description
1 polymer ?
#
loop_
_entity_poly.entity_id
_entity_poly.type
_entity_poly.pdbx_seq_one_letter_code
_entity_poly.pdbx_strand_id
1 'polypeptide(L)'
;MGNNYFDPIGLRVDPGTTVQFELAAGAHSATAYADRIPEGASAFDSGTISDGSFEYTFETPGTYDYYCIPHKSIGMVGRIVVGSPGGPAEEDSIPDGEVPSSEAIVDQGTVAYGSSSDGSGNTGGGMMGRGGSGMMSGRNGGGVGGLPAVGGVLGMLGVLGGGLYWLGNQKSPQSTTDDSARKTLQNRYARGEIDEEEYRRRRERLDATDEDISN
;
A
#
# COMPACT_ATOMS: atom_id res chain seq x y z
N MET A 1 19.50 -15.71 0.02
CA MET A 1 18.10 -15.73 -0.43
C MET A 1 18.04 -14.87 -1.68
N GLY A 2 17.52 -15.41 -2.78
CA GLY A 2 17.45 -14.69 -4.06
C GLY A 2 16.31 -13.69 -4.10
N ASN A 3 16.39 -12.73 -5.01
CA ASN A 3 15.37 -11.73 -5.28
C ASN A 3 14.27 -12.36 -6.16
N ASN A 4 13.28 -13.03 -5.54
CA ASN A 4 12.22 -13.76 -6.22
C ASN A 4 10.95 -12.92 -6.39
N TYR A 5 11.05 -11.84 -7.15
CA TYR A 5 9.95 -10.91 -7.40
C TYR A 5 10.09 -10.25 -8.77
N PHE A 6 8.98 -9.76 -9.31
CA PHE A 6 8.99 -8.84 -10.44
C PHE A 6 9.01 -7.41 -9.92
N ASP A 7 9.82 -6.54 -10.53
CA ASP A 7 9.83 -5.11 -10.22
C ASP A 7 9.84 -4.29 -11.54
N PRO A 8 8.79 -3.50 -11.84
CA PRO A 8 7.58 -3.35 -11.03
C PRO A 8 6.75 -4.64 -10.94
N ILE A 9 6.01 -4.82 -9.83
CA ILE A 9 5.06 -5.92 -9.66
C ILE A 9 3.72 -5.63 -10.37
N GLY A 10 3.41 -4.35 -10.56
CA GLY A 10 2.26 -3.87 -11.31
C GLY A 10 2.66 -2.87 -12.39
N LEU A 11 2.20 -3.07 -13.62
CA LEU A 11 2.54 -2.21 -14.75
C LEU A 11 1.32 -1.94 -15.64
N ARG A 12 1.09 -0.66 -15.96
CA ARG A 12 0.13 -0.23 -16.97
C ARG A 12 0.87 0.02 -18.29
N VAL A 13 0.33 -0.49 -19.39
CA VAL A 13 0.78 -0.18 -20.75
C VAL A 13 -0.40 0.10 -21.67
N ASP A 14 -0.15 0.75 -22.81
CA ASP A 14 -1.15 0.87 -23.87
C ASP A 14 -1.15 -0.38 -24.77
N PRO A 15 -2.28 -0.72 -25.42
CA PRO A 15 -2.31 -1.78 -26.43
C PRO A 15 -1.25 -1.61 -27.52
N GLY A 16 -0.61 -2.71 -27.92
CA GLY A 16 0.51 -2.76 -28.86
C GLY A 16 1.88 -2.50 -28.21
N THR A 17 1.96 -2.31 -26.89
CA THR A 17 3.24 -2.11 -26.19
C THR A 17 4.00 -3.42 -26.06
N THR A 18 5.28 -3.42 -26.45
CA THR A 18 6.22 -4.49 -26.13
C THR A 18 6.83 -4.27 -24.75
N VAL A 19 6.65 -5.24 -23.85
CA VAL A 19 7.31 -5.27 -22.54
C VAL A 19 8.48 -6.23 -22.60
N GLN A 20 9.64 -5.77 -22.12
CA GLN A 20 10.83 -6.58 -21.94
C GLN A 20 10.96 -6.99 -20.47
N PHE A 21 10.99 -8.30 -20.21
CA PHE A 21 11.31 -8.89 -18.92
C PHE A 21 12.81 -9.15 -18.86
N GLU A 22 13.52 -8.33 -18.09
CA GLU A 22 14.98 -8.45 -17.91
C GLU A 22 15.32 -9.31 -16.70
N LEU A 23 16.22 -10.28 -16.88
CA LEU A 23 16.71 -11.12 -15.80
C LEU A 23 17.83 -10.41 -15.03
N ALA A 24 17.55 -9.97 -13.80
CA ALA A 24 18.57 -9.35 -12.96
C ALA A 24 19.62 -10.35 -12.44
N ALA A 25 19.18 -11.52 -11.98
CA ALA A 25 20.04 -12.61 -11.49
C ALA A 25 19.23 -13.90 -11.35
N GLY A 26 19.91 -15.03 -11.18
CA GLY A 26 19.26 -16.32 -10.88
C GLY A 26 18.63 -16.95 -12.12
N ALA A 27 17.55 -17.71 -11.91
CA ALA A 27 16.81 -18.36 -12.98
C ALA A 27 15.32 -18.09 -12.79
N HIS A 28 14.69 -17.43 -13.75
CA HIS A 28 13.31 -16.96 -13.65
C HIS A 28 12.57 -17.16 -14.97
N SER A 29 11.26 -17.05 -14.95
CA SER A 29 10.43 -16.95 -16.15
C SER A 29 9.41 -15.84 -16.00
N ALA A 30 8.82 -15.42 -17.11
CA ALA A 30 7.59 -14.67 -17.18
C ALA A 30 6.57 -15.52 -17.96
N THR A 31 5.56 -16.01 -17.25
CA THR A 31 4.60 -16.99 -17.78
C THR A 31 3.18 -16.58 -17.40
N ALA A 32 2.30 -16.42 -18.39
CA ALA A 32 0.91 -16.04 -18.17
C ALA A 32 0.12 -17.14 -17.44
N TYR A 33 -0.81 -16.73 -16.57
CA TYR A 33 -1.93 -17.60 -16.18
C TYR A 33 -2.91 -17.65 -17.35
N ALA A 34 -2.94 -18.76 -18.09
CA ALA A 34 -3.75 -18.87 -19.32
C ALA A 34 -5.26 -18.63 -19.11
N ASP A 35 -5.76 -18.86 -17.89
CA ASP A 35 -7.13 -18.64 -17.44
C ASP A 35 -7.36 -17.26 -16.82
N ARG A 36 -6.33 -16.40 -16.74
CA ARG A 36 -6.36 -15.06 -16.13
C ARG A 36 -5.72 -14.01 -17.05
N ILE A 37 -6.04 -14.09 -18.33
CA ILE A 37 -5.71 -13.10 -19.37
C ILE A 37 -6.98 -12.75 -20.15
N PRO A 38 -7.04 -11.60 -20.85
CA PRO A 38 -8.22 -11.20 -21.61
C PRO A 38 -8.62 -12.23 -22.67
N GLU A 39 -9.92 -12.35 -22.92
CA GLU A 39 -10.41 -13.24 -23.98
C GLU A 39 -9.80 -12.88 -25.33
N GLY A 40 -9.30 -13.90 -26.06
CA GLY A 40 -8.64 -13.71 -27.34
C GLY A 40 -7.17 -13.24 -27.27
N ALA A 41 -6.64 -12.99 -26.07
CA ALA A 41 -5.19 -12.82 -25.89
C ALA A 41 -4.45 -14.16 -26.01
N SER A 42 -3.24 -14.13 -26.56
CA SER A 42 -2.36 -15.30 -26.57
C SER A 42 -1.62 -15.40 -25.23
N ALA A 43 -1.58 -16.58 -24.60
CA ALA A 43 -0.72 -16.78 -23.43
C ALA A 43 0.76 -16.66 -23.82
N PHE A 44 1.57 -16.07 -22.95
CA PHE A 44 3.02 -15.96 -23.12
C PHE A 44 3.76 -16.83 -22.11
N ASP A 45 4.91 -17.35 -22.51
CA ASP A 45 5.83 -18.08 -21.64
C ASP A 45 7.25 -17.91 -22.16
N SER A 46 8.13 -17.32 -21.36
CA SER A 46 9.55 -17.19 -21.69
C SER A 46 10.31 -18.52 -21.60
N GLY A 47 9.74 -19.52 -20.92
CA GLY A 47 10.52 -20.59 -20.31
C GLY A 47 11.41 -20.07 -19.18
N THR A 48 12.07 -20.97 -18.45
CA THR A 48 13.05 -20.54 -17.44
C THR A 48 14.33 -20.07 -18.14
N ILE A 49 14.64 -18.79 -18.00
CA ILE A 49 15.87 -18.17 -18.49
C ILE A 49 16.87 -18.01 -17.34
N SER A 50 18.16 -18.11 -17.65
CA SER A 50 19.27 -17.93 -16.68
C SER A 50 20.22 -16.78 -17.07
N ASP A 51 19.99 -16.17 -18.23
CA ASP A 51 20.60 -14.94 -18.71
C ASP A 51 19.64 -14.23 -19.68
N GLY A 52 19.92 -12.94 -19.96
CA GLY A 52 19.24 -12.17 -21.00
C GLY A 52 17.85 -11.64 -20.61
N SER A 53 16.99 -11.53 -21.62
CA SER A 53 15.65 -10.98 -21.49
C SER A 53 14.64 -11.73 -22.37
N PHE A 54 13.36 -11.55 -22.07
CA PHE A 54 12.24 -12.01 -22.87
C PHE A 54 11.34 -10.83 -23.22
N GLU A 55 10.84 -10.78 -24.45
CA GLU A 55 9.95 -9.71 -24.90
C GLU A 55 8.58 -10.27 -25.30
N TYR A 56 7.53 -9.53 -24.96
CA TYR A 56 6.18 -9.84 -25.38
C TYR A 56 5.38 -8.57 -25.69
N THR A 57 4.65 -8.58 -26.82
CA THR A 57 3.79 -7.47 -27.23
C THR A 57 2.35 -7.71 -26.77
N PHE A 58 1.84 -6.78 -25.99
CA PHE A 58 0.50 -6.83 -25.41
C PHE A 58 -0.52 -6.12 -26.30
N GLU A 59 -1.26 -6.87 -27.11
CA GLU A 59 -2.22 -6.32 -28.08
C GLU A 59 -3.64 -6.16 -27.52
N THR A 60 -4.13 -7.16 -26.76
CA THR A 60 -5.52 -7.18 -26.31
C THR A 60 -5.69 -6.36 -25.02
N PRO A 61 -6.63 -5.41 -24.95
CA PRO A 61 -6.91 -4.69 -23.72
C PRO A 61 -7.43 -5.61 -22.60
N GLY A 62 -7.08 -5.29 -21.36
CA GLY A 62 -7.50 -6.01 -20.16
C GLY A 62 -6.34 -6.33 -19.23
N THR A 63 -6.58 -7.20 -18.26
CA THR A 63 -5.63 -7.51 -17.19
C THR A 63 -5.01 -8.88 -17.38
N TYR A 64 -3.69 -8.92 -17.25
CA TYR A 64 -2.86 -10.10 -17.41
C TYR A 64 -2.17 -10.40 -16.08
N ASP A 65 -2.56 -11.50 -15.44
CA ASP A 65 -1.78 -12.05 -14.33
C ASP A 65 -0.71 -13.02 -14.88
N TYR A 66 0.48 -12.96 -14.30
CA TYR A 66 1.60 -13.83 -14.69
C TYR A 66 2.44 -14.24 -13.49
N TYR A 67 3.25 -15.28 -13.67
CA TYR A 67 4.10 -15.87 -12.64
C TYR A 67 5.44 -16.32 -13.19
N CYS A 68 6.35 -16.60 -12.27
CA CYS A 68 7.63 -17.24 -12.54
C CYS A 68 7.53 -18.73 -12.19
N ILE A 69 7.77 -19.62 -13.16
CA ILE A 69 7.63 -21.09 -13.03
C ILE A 69 8.39 -21.64 -11.80
N PRO A 70 9.71 -21.39 -11.62
CA PRO A 70 10.44 -21.94 -10.48
C PRO A 70 10.06 -21.32 -9.12
N HIS A 71 9.38 -20.16 -9.12
CA HIS A 71 9.11 -19.39 -7.91
C HIS A 71 7.61 -19.12 -7.67
N LYS A 72 6.74 -19.83 -8.40
CA LYS A 72 5.28 -19.70 -8.30
C LYS A 72 4.80 -19.98 -6.87
N SER A 73 5.24 -21.10 -6.29
CA SER A 73 4.81 -21.55 -4.95
C SER A 73 5.25 -20.64 -3.80
N ILE A 74 6.13 -19.67 -4.08
CA ILE A 74 6.61 -18.68 -3.10
C ILE A 74 6.17 -17.25 -3.47
N GLY A 75 5.22 -17.10 -4.41
CA GLY A 75 4.57 -15.82 -4.70
C GLY A 75 5.32 -14.89 -5.65
N MET A 76 6.18 -15.41 -6.52
CA MET A 76 6.72 -14.60 -7.61
C MET A 76 5.68 -14.46 -8.74
N VAL A 77 4.78 -13.52 -8.54
CA VAL A 77 3.67 -13.18 -9.43
C VAL A 77 3.69 -11.69 -9.76
N GLY A 78 3.03 -11.30 -10.84
CA GLY A 78 2.87 -9.90 -11.25
C GLY A 78 1.60 -9.68 -12.06
N ARG A 79 1.28 -8.41 -12.27
CA ARG A 79 0.09 -7.98 -13.01
C ARG A 79 0.42 -6.88 -14.01
N ILE A 80 -0.05 -7.06 -15.25
CA ILE A 80 0.00 -6.04 -16.29
C ILE A 80 -1.44 -5.64 -16.67
N VAL A 81 -1.72 -4.34 -16.72
CA VAL A 81 -2.98 -3.80 -17.23
C VAL A 81 -2.71 -3.16 -18.60
N VAL A 82 -3.37 -3.67 -19.63
CA VAL A 82 -3.26 -3.19 -21.01
C VAL A 82 -4.46 -2.30 -21.31
N GLY A 83 -4.23 -0.99 -21.40
CA GLY A 83 -5.28 0.01 -21.57
C GLY A 83 -6.13 0.17 -20.30
N SER A 84 -7.18 -0.64 -20.16
CA SER A 84 -8.13 -0.60 -19.02
C SER A 84 -8.28 -2.00 -18.40
N PRO A 85 -8.55 -2.09 -17.08
CA PRO A 85 -8.76 -3.38 -16.41
C PRO A 85 -9.92 -4.18 -17.02
N GLY A 86 -9.79 -5.50 -17.05
CA GLY A 86 -10.85 -6.38 -17.50
C GLY A 86 -10.42 -7.82 -17.76
N GLY A 87 -11.41 -8.69 -17.94
CA GLY A 87 -11.22 -10.12 -18.16
C GLY A 87 -11.13 -10.93 -16.87
N PRO A 88 -10.83 -12.23 -16.98
CA PRO A 88 -10.91 -13.19 -15.86
C PRO A 88 -10.00 -12.86 -14.67
N ALA A 89 -8.91 -12.12 -14.88
CA ALA A 89 -8.01 -11.68 -13.82
C ALA A 89 -8.66 -10.73 -12.80
N GLU A 90 -9.80 -10.11 -13.15
CA GLU A 90 -10.56 -9.21 -12.28
C GLU A 90 -11.64 -9.93 -11.46
N GLU A 91 -11.95 -11.18 -11.77
CA GLU A 91 -13.08 -11.89 -11.13
C GLU A 91 -12.74 -12.33 -9.70
N ASP A 92 -11.49 -12.75 -9.48
CA ASP A 92 -11.00 -13.26 -8.21
C ASP A 92 -9.55 -12.84 -7.98
N SER A 93 -9.05 -12.99 -6.75
CA SER A 93 -7.64 -12.79 -6.42
C SER A 93 -6.72 -13.80 -7.11
N ILE A 94 -5.49 -13.39 -7.40
CA ILE A 94 -4.45 -14.27 -7.93
C ILE A 94 -4.17 -15.43 -6.95
N PRO A 95 -3.99 -16.69 -7.42
CA PRO A 95 -3.96 -17.85 -6.52
C PRO A 95 -2.66 -18.03 -5.72
N ASP A 96 -1.52 -17.55 -6.21
CA ASP A 96 -0.21 -17.92 -5.68
C ASP A 96 0.52 -16.77 -4.96
N GLY A 97 -0.11 -15.61 -4.77
CA GLY A 97 0.53 -14.47 -4.12
C GLY A 97 -0.37 -13.24 -4.04
N GLU A 98 0.25 -12.07 -3.88
CA GLU A 98 -0.44 -10.79 -3.85
C GLU A 98 0.08 -9.90 -4.97
N VAL A 99 -0.82 -9.19 -5.64
CA VAL A 99 -0.51 -8.17 -6.66
C VAL A 99 -1.31 -6.91 -6.34
N PRO A 100 -0.82 -5.72 -6.72
CA PRO A 100 -1.60 -4.50 -6.57
C PRO A 100 -2.90 -4.57 -7.38
N SER A 101 -3.93 -3.86 -6.94
CA SER A 101 -5.19 -3.80 -7.68
C SER A 101 -4.99 -3.13 -9.04
N SER A 102 -5.83 -3.47 -10.00
CA SER A 102 -5.75 -2.93 -11.34
C SER A 102 -6.00 -1.41 -11.37
N GLU A 103 -6.85 -0.90 -10.47
CA GLU A 103 -7.05 0.54 -10.29
C GLU A 103 -5.76 1.22 -9.80
N ALA A 104 -5.07 0.64 -8.82
CA ALA A 104 -3.82 1.20 -8.32
C ALA A 104 -2.75 1.23 -9.42
N ILE A 105 -2.68 0.19 -10.26
CA ILE A 105 -1.78 0.13 -11.42
C ILE A 105 -2.16 1.20 -12.46
N VAL A 106 -3.45 1.36 -12.74
CA VAL A 106 -3.98 2.34 -13.72
C VAL A 106 -3.68 3.77 -13.28
N ASP A 107 -3.82 4.06 -11.99
CA ASP A 107 -3.61 5.39 -11.39
C ASP A 107 -2.13 5.75 -11.29
N GLN A 108 -1.27 4.80 -10.89
CA GLN A 108 0.15 5.05 -10.67
C GLN A 108 1.00 4.82 -11.93
N GLY A 109 0.49 4.08 -12.91
CA GLY A 109 1.22 3.63 -14.09
C GLY A 109 2.17 2.47 -13.79
N THR A 110 2.94 2.56 -12.72
CA THR A 110 3.80 1.47 -12.21
C THR A 110 3.68 1.35 -10.70
N VAL A 111 3.71 0.12 -10.20
CA VAL A 111 3.72 -0.20 -8.77
C VAL A 111 4.92 -1.08 -8.48
N ALA A 112 5.87 -0.54 -7.72
CA ALA A 112 7.11 -1.24 -7.38
C ALA A 112 6.85 -2.39 -6.41
N TYR A 113 7.68 -3.44 -6.48
CA TYR A 113 7.59 -4.52 -5.50
C TYR A 113 7.85 -4.00 -4.08
N GLY A 114 7.02 -4.42 -3.12
CA GLY A 114 7.14 -3.99 -1.72
C GLY A 114 6.74 -2.54 -1.46
N SER A 115 6.23 -1.81 -2.46
CA SER A 115 5.54 -0.55 -2.19
C SER A 115 4.26 -0.86 -1.44
N SER A 116 4.15 -0.33 -0.22
CA SER A 116 2.94 -0.42 0.58
C SER A 116 1.81 0.18 -0.25
N SER A 117 0.86 -0.64 -0.68
CA SER A 117 -0.40 -0.18 -1.25
C SER A 117 -1.24 0.41 -0.12
N ASP A 118 -0.75 1.51 0.45
CA ASP A 118 -1.45 2.36 1.39
C ASP A 118 -2.52 3.11 0.58
N GLY A 119 -3.66 2.45 0.36
CA GLY A 119 -4.62 2.86 -0.66
C GLY A 119 -6.09 2.55 -0.39
N SER A 120 -6.50 2.33 0.86
CA SER A 120 -7.86 2.67 1.31
C SER A 120 -7.72 3.70 2.42
N GLY A 121 -7.83 4.98 2.05
CA GLY A 121 -7.15 6.10 2.71
C GLY A 121 -7.83 6.72 3.94
N ASN A 122 -7.02 7.41 4.75
CA ASN A 122 -7.23 8.84 5.04
C ASN A 122 -5.92 9.52 5.50
N THR A 123 -5.43 10.42 4.63
CA THR A 123 -4.57 11.61 4.81
C THR A 123 -3.67 11.78 6.05
N GLY A 124 -2.39 12.11 5.79
CA GLY A 124 -1.55 12.78 6.78
C GLY A 124 -0.06 12.64 6.51
N GLY A 125 0.43 13.25 5.42
CA GLY A 125 1.86 13.31 5.13
C GLY A 125 2.65 14.07 6.20
N GLY A 126 3.95 13.84 6.24
CA GLY A 126 4.89 14.80 6.81
C GLY A 126 6.06 14.20 7.56
N MET A 127 7.16 14.07 6.83
CA MET A 127 8.53 14.22 7.35
C MET A 127 8.63 15.19 8.53
N MET A 128 9.27 14.75 9.63
CA MET A 128 10.32 15.49 10.35
C MET A 128 11.23 14.42 10.96
N GLY A 129 12.54 14.38 10.70
CA GLY A 129 13.47 15.48 10.97
C GLY A 129 14.20 15.16 12.28
N ARG A 130 15.24 14.33 12.21
CA ARG A 130 16.09 13.94 13.33
C ARG A 130 17.13 15.03 13.59
N GLY A 131 17.21 15.49 14.83
CA GLY A 131 18.48 15.90 15.44
C GLY A 131 18.62 17.39 15.75
N GLY A 132 18.09 17.80 16.90
CA GLY A 132 18.62 18.95 17.62
C GLY A 132 19.79 18.54 18.52
N SER A 133 20.79 19.41 18.66
CA SER A 133 21.71 19.49 19.82
C SER A 133 22.56 20.77 19.77
N GLY A 134 22.68 21.44 20.91
CA GLY A 134 23.70 22.47 21.21
C GLY A 134 23.12 23.86 21.48
N MET A 135 22.74 24.22 22.71
CA MET A 135 23.58 24.75 23.82
C MET A 135 24.07 26.20 23.66
N MET A 136 23.40 27.09 24.42
CA MET A 136 23.94 28.09 25.37
C MET A 136 24.96 29.18 24.96
N SER A 137 24.52 30.42 25.24
CA SER A 137 25.25 31.51 25.95
C SER A 137 26.13 32.51 25.18
N GLY A 138 26.01 33.80 25.58
CA GLY A 138 26.90 34.92 25.23
C GLY A 138 26.12 36.14 24.69
N ARG A 139 25.69 37.12 25.49
CA ARG A 139 26.43 38.24 26.13
C ARG A 139 26.89 39.37 25.17
N ASN A 140 26.15 40.49 25.25
CA ASN A 140 26.59 41.90 25.27
C ASN A 140 26.81 42.71 23.97
N GLY A 141 26.25 43.95 23.97
CA GLY A 141 26.56 45.11 23.10
C GLY A 141 25.56 45.28 21.95
N GLY A 142 24.76 46.35 21.80
CA GLY A 142 24.95 47.76 22.12
C GLY A 142 25.19 48.53 20.80
N GLY A 143 24.20 49.25 20.27
CA GLY A 143 24.39 50.06 19.05
C GLY A 143 23.10 50.59 18.44
N VAL A 144 22.83 51.88 18.67
CA VAL A 144 21.75 52.69 18.13
C VAL A 144 22.11 53.27 16.75
N GLY A 145 21.12 53.45 15.86
CA GLY A 145 21.23 54.42 14.76
C GLY A 145 20.47 54.04 13.48
N GLY A 146 19.50 54.87 13.08
CA GLY A 146 18.99 54.92 11.70
C GLY A 146 17.47 55.05 11.55
N LEU A 147 17.02 56.25 11.16
CA LEU A 147 15.64 56.72 10.99
C LEU A 147 14.95 56.21 9.68
N PRO A 148 13.64 56.49 9.48
CA PRO A 148 12.68 55.60 8.83
C PRO A 148 12.42 55.91 7.35
N ALA A 149 11.88 54.95 6.61
CA ALA A 149 11.16 55.20 5.37
C ALA A 149 9.90 54.34 5.30
N VAL A 150 8.79 55.05 5.11
CA VAL A 150 7.41 54.58 4.99
C VAL A 150 7.22 53.82 3.68
N GLY A 151 6.53 52.68 3.71
CA GLY A 151 5.94 52.09 2.52
C GLY A 151 5.45 50.65 2.69
N GLY A 152 4.14 50.43 2.59
CA GLY A 152 3.60 49.15 2.11
C GLY A 152 2.80 48.29 3.11
N VAL A 153 1.59 48.72 3.44
CA VAL A 153 0.32 47.96 3.35
C VAL A 153 0.37 46.41 3.45
N LEU A 154 -0.35 45.90 4.46
CA LEU A 154 -0.97 44.57 4.64
C LEU A 154 -0.08 43.36 5.01
N GLY A 155 -0.18 42.94 6.27
CA GLY A 155 0.04 41.55 6.67
C GLY A 155 0.36 41.40 8.16
N MET A 156 -0.65 41.10 8.98
CA MET A 156 -0.58 40.28 10.22
C MET A 156 -1.68 40.67 11.22
N LEU A 157 -2.86 40.08 11.08
CA LEU A 157 -3.79 39.88 12.19
C LEU A 157 -4.38 38.47 12.06
N GLY A 158 -4.00 37.58 12.98
CA GLY A 158 -4.55 36.22 13.02
C GLY A 158 -3.78 35.17 13.84
N VAL A 159 -2.76 35.54 14.62
CA VAL A 159 -2.10 34.59 15.56
C VAL A 159 -2.67 34.78 16.97
N LEU A 160 -3.99 34.60 17.14
CA LEU A 160 -4.65 34.57 18.47
C LEU A 160 -5.95 33.75 18.42
N GLY A 161 -5.88 32.48 18.00
CA GLY A 161 -7.06 31.59 17.99
C GLY A 161 -6.79 30.10 18.23
N GLY A 162 -5.53 29.64 18.28
CA GLY A 162 -5.20 28.21 18.40
C GLY A 162 -4.89 27.70 19.80
N GLY A 163 -4.81 28.59 20.81
CA GLY A 163 -4.18 28.27 22.09
C GLY A 163 -5.06 27.73 23.21
N LEU A 164 -6.38 27.60 23.02
CA LEU A 164 -7.32 27.29 24.12
C LEU A 164 -8.31 26.14 23.86
N TYR A 165 -8.13 25.32 22.82
CA TYR A 165 -8.97 24.12 22.60
C TYR A 165 -8.19 22.80 22.72
N TRP A 166 -7.11 22.78 23.51
CA TRP A 166 -6.28 21.59 23.71
C TRP A 166 -6.16 21.23 25.20
N LEU A 167 -7.28 21.13 25.90
CA LEU A 167 -7.31 20.48 27.22
C LEU A 167 -8.71 19.95 27.49
N GLY A 168 -8.95 18.66 27.22
CA GLY A 168 -10.24 18.07 27.54
C GLY A 168 -10.44 16.59 27.25
N ASN A 169 -9.67 15.94 26.35
CA ASN A 169 -10.02 14.57 26.00
C ASN A 169 -8.80 13.69 25.67
N GLN A 170 -7.95 13.45 26.68
CA GLN A 170 -7.15 12.23 26.71
C GLN A 170 -7.99 11.15 27.38
N LYS A 171 -8.60 10.27 26.58
CA LYS A 171 -8.98 8.92 27.02
C LYS A 171 -8.14 7.91 26.24
N SER A 172 -7.60 6.97 26.99
CA SER A 172 -6.55 6.02 26.65
C SER A 172 -6.87 5.14 25.42
N PRO A 173 -5.85 4.69 24.66
CA PRO A 173 -6.03 3.91 23.44
C PRO A 173 -5.94 2.41 23.73
N GLN A 174 -7.05 1.80 24.15
CA GLN A 174 -7.18 0.33 24.15
C GLN A 174 -8.50 -0.17 23.54
N SER A 175 -9.51 0.70 23.39
CA SER A 175 -10.83 0.27 22.88
C SER A 175 -10.89 -0.12 21.40
N THR A 176 -9.91 0.27 20.57
CA THR A 176 -10.00 0.06 19.11
C THR A 176 -9.73 -1.38 18.67
N THR A 177 -8.90 -2.10 19.43
CA THR A 177 -8.55 -3.50 19.12
C THR A 177 -9.67 -4.45 19.57
N ASP A 178 -10.22 -4.24 20.77
CA ASP A 178 -11.31 -5.06 21.30
C ASP A 178 -12.63 -4.83 20.55
N ASP A 179 -12.90 -3.59 20.10
CA ASP A 179 -14.04 -3.29 19.22
C ASP A 179 -13.93 -4.03 17.88
N SER A 180 -12.71 -4.12 17.30
CA SER A 180 -12.46 -4.89 16.07
C SER A 180 -12.62 -6.40 16.28
N ALA A 181 -12.18 -6.92 17.43
CA ALA A 181 -12.31 -8.34 17.76
C ALA A 181 -13.78 -8.77 17.88
N ARG A 182 -14.61 -7.97 18.56
CA ARG A 182 -16.06 -8.22 18.67
C ARG A 182 -16.76 -8.14 17.31
N LYS A 183 -16.41 -7.15 16.48
CA LYS A 183 -16.99 -6.97 15.14
C LYS A 183 -16.68 -8.15 14.21
N THR A 184 -15.45 -8.67 14.28
CA THR A 184 -15.05 -9.86 13.52
C THR A 184 -15.83 -11.10 13.99
N LEU A 185 -15.96 -11.30 15.31
CA LEU A 185 -16.67 -12.43 15.88
C LEU A 185 -18.17 -12.42 15.52
N GLN A 186 -18.81 -11.25 15.55
CA GLN A 186 -20.22 -11.09 15.17
C GLN A 186 -20.46 -11.40 13.68
N ASN A 187 -19.53 -11.00 12.80
CA ASN A 187 -19.66 -11.24 11.36
C ASN A 187 -19.59 -12.75 11.02
N ARG A 188 -18.72 -13.50 11.71
CA ARG A 188 -18.61 -14.96 11.53
C ARG A 188 -19.85 -15.70 12.00
N TYR A 189 -20.45 -15.28 13.11
CA TYR A 189 -21.73 -15.82 13.57
C TYR A 189 -22.87 -15.50 12.60
N ALA A 190 -22.95 -14.26 12.10
CA ALA A 190 -23.97 -13.85 11.12
C ALA A 190 -23.86 -14.62 9.79
N ARG A 191 -22.66 -15.07 9.41
CA ARG A 191 -22.42 -15.91 8.23
C ARG A 191 -22.59 -17.42 8.49
N GLY A 192 -22.81 -17.82 9.75
CA GLY A 192 -22.96 -19.24 10.13
C GLY A 192 -21.64 -20.02 10.15
N GLU A 193 -20.48 -19.34 10.16
CA GLU A 193 -19.16 -19.98 10.23
C GLU A 193 -18.84 -20.54 11.62
N ILE A 194 -19.54 -20.06 12.65
CA ILE A 194 -19.43 -20.51 14.04
C ILE A 194 -20.82 -20.72 14.63
N ASP A 195 -20.96 -21.72 15.49
CA ASP A 195 -22.19 -21.96 16.24
C ASP A 195 -22.37 -20.97 17.41
N GLU A 196 -23.58 -20.97 17.98
CA GLU A 196 -23.95 -20.04 19.06
C GLU A 196 -23.15 -20.29 20.35
N GLU A 197 -22.76 -21.55 20.62
CA GLU A 197 -21.99 -21.91 21.83
C GLU A 197 -20.56 -21.36 21.73
N GLU A 198 -19.92 -21.50 20.58
CA GLU A 198 -18.59 -20.98 20.31
C GLU A 198 -18.58 -19.44 20.27
N TYR A 199 -19.62 -18.82 19.69
CA TYR A 199 -19.81 -17.38 19.72
C TYR A 199 -19.88 -16.85 21.15
N ARG A 200 -20.71 -17.46 22.01
CA ARG A 200 -20.92 -17.03 23.39
C ARG A 200 -19.63 -17.15 24.23
N ARG A 201 -18.92 -18.27 24.13
CA ARG A 201 -17.65 -18.49 24.86
C ARG A 201 -16.56 -17.49 24.48
N ARG A 202 -16.44 -17.16 23.18
CA ARG A 202 -15.44 -16.19 22.72
C ARG A 202 -15.81 -14.76 23.10
N ARG A 203 -17.10 -14.42 23.07
CA ARG A 203 -17.59 -13.12 23.51
C ARG A 203 -17.30 -12.89 25.00
N GLU A 204 -17.60 -13.86 25.86
CA GLU A 204 -17.33 -13.77 27.30
C GLU A 204 -15.83 -13.57 27.60
N ARG A 205 -14.95 -14.20 26.82
CA ARG A 205 -13.51 -13.99 26.95
C ARG A 205 -13.09 -12.55 26.60
N LEU A 206 -13.67 -11.98 25.56
CA LEU A 206 -13.41 -10.59 25.16
C LEU A 206 -13.98 -9.59 26.17
N ASP A 207 -15.11 -9.92 26.78
CA ASP A 207 -15.70 -9.11 27.85
C ASP A 207 -14.84 -9.17 29.14
N ALA A 208 -14.27 -10.33 29.47
CA ALA A 208 -13.37 -10.48 30.62
C ALA A 208 -12.00 -9.78 30.43
N THR A 209 -11.48 -9.70 29.20
CA THR A 209 -10.24 -8.97 28.91
C THR A 209 -10.40 -7.46 29.03
N ASP A 210 -11.59 -6.92 28.75
CA ASP A 210 -11.88 -5.50 28.97
C ASP A 210 -11.98 -5.14 30.46
N GLU A 211 -12.46 -6.05 31.30
CA GLU A 211 -12.55 -5.84 32.75
C GLU A 211 -11.17 -5.88 33.45
N ASP A 212 -10.23 -6.71 32.99
CA ASP A 212 -8.87 -6.81 33.56
C ASP A 212 -7.98 -5.59 33.21
N ILE A 213 -8.28 -4.90 32.11
CA ILE A 213 -7.53 -3.73 31.63
C ILE A 213 -8.07 -2.41 32.21
N SER A 214 -9.24 -2.44 32.86
CA SER A 214 -9.91 -1.26 33.40
C SER A 214 -9.81 -1.08 34.92
N ASN A 215 -9.06 -1.95 35.63
CA ASN A 215 -8.88 -1.90 37.09
C ASN A 215 -7.42 -1.64 37.52
#